data_AF-A0A1D2STI2-F1
#
_entry.id   AF-A0A1D2STI2-F1
#
_cell.length_a   1.000
_cell.length_b   1.000
_cell.length_c   1.000
_cell.angle_alpha   90.00
_cell.angle_beta   90.00
_cell.angle_gamma   90.00
#
_symmetry.space_group_name_H-M   'P 1'
#
loop_
_entity.id
_entity.type
_entity.pdbx_description
1 polymer ?
#
loop_
_entity_poly.entity_id
_entity_poly.type
_entity_poly.pdbx_seq_one_letter_code
_entity_poly.pdbx_strand_id
1 'polypeptide(L)'
;MRHHIRTLTARHEPKGHFVSHLKSGSGAVVGMATIGGLASFTGIPMLIAPLGATAVLMFGQPASPLAQPANVFAGYLIATLIGVAAALAFPGLWEVSAVAVGLSIALMLMFRVTHPPAGAIPLVATASPDRGVMLFVIVLVGCLSLLALAILHHWIPPRVQYPRRAE
;
A
#
# COMPACT_ATOMS: atom_id res chain seq x y z
N MET A 1 -18.56 -23.26 -21.55
CA MET A 1 -18.25 -23.39 -20.10
C MET A 1 -16.79 -23.73 -19.80
N ARG A 2 -16.19 -24.81 -20.35
CA ARG A 2 -14.80 -25.22 -20.03
C ARG A 2 -13.71 -24.17 -20.33
N HIS A 3 -13.87 -23.36 -21.37
CA HIS A 3 -12.91 -22.30 -21.70
C HIS A 3 -12.94 -21.14 -20.69
N HIS A 4 -14.12 -20.80 -20.17
CA HIS A 4 -14.33 -19.76 -19.16
C HIS A 4 -13.72 -20.12 -17.80
N ILE A 5 -13.74 -21.41 -17.44
CA ILE A 5 -13.08 -21.88 -16.21
C ILE A 5 -11.56 -21.78 -16.34
N ARG A 6 -11.01 -22.12 -17.51
CA ARG A 6 -9.56 -22.01 -17.76
C ARG A 6 -9.05 -20.58 -17.63
N THR A 7 -9.78 -19.59 -18.14
CA THR A 7 -9.41 -18.17 -18.03
C THR A 7 -9.44 -17.67 -16.58
N LEU A 8 -10.39 -18.12 -15.76
CA LEU A 8 -10.47 -17.76 -14.34
C LEU A 8 -9.32 -18.35 -13.51
N THR A 9 -8.86 -19.55 -13.86
CA THR A 9 -7.76 -20.23 -13.14
C THR A 9 -6.36 -19.94 -13.72
N ALA A 10 -6.29 -19.17 -14.81
CA ALA A 10 -5.02 -18.84 -15.44
C ALA A 10 -4.20 -17.89 -14.54
N ARG A 11 -2.92 -18.22 -14.35
CA ARG A 11 -1.97 -17.37 -13.63
C ARG A 11 -1.34 -16.41 -14.62
N HIS A 12 -1.56 -15.12 -14.43
CA HIS A 12 -1.07 -14.06 -15.31
C HIS A 12 0.27 -13.47 -14.84
N GLU A 13 0.69 -13.78 -13.62
CA GLU A 13 1.99 -13.37 -13.10
C GLU A 13 3.12 -14.13 -13.82
N PRO A 14 4.18 -13.43 -14.28
CA PRO A 14 5.33 -14.07 -14.91
C PRO A 14 6.01 -15.06 -13.97
N LYS A 15 6.62 -16.12 -14.51
CA LYS A 15 7.44 -17.04 -13.72
C LYS A 15 8.69 -16.29 -13.21
N GLY A 16 8.83 -16.16 -11.90
CA GLY A 16 10.03 -15.62 -11.26
C GLY A 16 11.04 -16.69 -10.86
N HIS A 17 12.25 -16.25 -10.49
CA HIS A 17 13.30 -17.11 -9.95
C HIS A 17 13.16 -17.26 -8.44
N PHE A 18 13.46 -18.46 -7.92
CA PHE A 18 13.35 -18.77 -6.49
C PHE A 18 14.11 -17.78 -5.59
N VAL A 19 15.34 -17.41 -5.98
CA VAL A 19 16.17 -16.43 -5.24
C VAL A 19 15.49 -15.07 -5.17
N SER A 20 14.86 -14.61 -6.25
CA SER A 20 14.13 -13.34 -6.28
C SER A 20 12.93 -13.37 -5.32
N HIS A 21 12.18 -14.47 -5.27
CA HIS A 21 11.06 -14.62 -4.34
C HIS A 21 11.50 -14.60 -2.88
N LEU A 22 12.57 -15.32 -2.54
CA LEU A 22 13.14 -15.30 -1.18
C LEU A 22 13.62 -13.89 -0.80
N LYS A 23 14.30 -13.21 -1.72
CA LYS A 23 14.71 -11.81 -1.55
C LYS A 23 13.48 -10.93 -1.26
N SER A 24 12.45 -10.97 -2.09
CA SER A 24 11.21 -10.20 -1.89
C SER A 24 10.56 -10.47 -0.53
N GLY A 25 10.48 -11.74 -0.12
CA GLY A 25 9.97 -12.13 1.19
C GLY A 25 10.82 -11.56 2.34
N SER A 26 12.14 -11.61 2.24
CA SER A 26 13.04 -11.04 3.24
C SER A 26 12.89 -9.51 3.37
N GLY A 27 12.74 -8.80 2.24
CA GLY A 27 12.46 -7.36 2.23
C GLY A 27 11.14 -7.02 2.94
N ALA A 28 10.09 -7.80 2.68
CA ALA A 28 8.81 -7.65 3.37
C ALA A 28 8.93 -7.93 4.89
N VAL A 29 9.66 -8.97 5.30
CA VAL A 29 9.91 -9.25 6.72
C VAL A 29 10.63 -8.08 7.39
N VAL A 30 11.70 -7.57 6.80
CA VAL A 30 12.46 -6.42 7.35
C VAL A 30 11.59 -5.16 7.41
N GLY A 31 10.82 -4.90 6.35
CA GLY A 31 9.87 -3.79 6.28
C GLY A 31 8.83 -3.86 7.39
N MET A 32 8.12 -4.97 7.48
CA MET A 32 7.08 -5.16 8.50
C MET A 32 7.64 -5.21 9.92
N ALA A 33 8.83 -5.77 10.13
CA ALA A 33 9.51 -5.76 11.42
C ALA A 33 9.89 -4.34 11.85
N THR A 34 10.29 -3.47 10.90
CA THR A 34 10.57 -2.06 11.18
C THR A 34 9.29 -1.33 11.60
N ILE A 35 8.18 -1.52 10.87
CA ILE A 35 6.89 -0.94 11.25
C ILE A 35 6.41 -1.47 12.61
N GLY A 36 6.54 -2.77 12.85
CA GLY A 36 6.20 -3.40 14.13
C GLY A 36 7.05 -2.90 15.28
N GLY A 37 8.37 -2.75 15.07
CA GLY A 37 9.28 -2.18 16.06
C GLY A 37 8.95 -0.73 16.40
N LEU A 38 8.64 0.11 15.40
CA LEU A 38 8.16 1.47 15.60
C LEU A 38 6.83 1.50 16.37
N ALA A 39 5.91 0.59 16.04
CA ALA A 39 4.65 0.45 16.77
C ALA A 39 4.87 0.10 18.24
N SER A 40 5.74 -0.88 18.52
CA SER A 40 6.09 -1.28 19.89
C SER A 40 6.80 -0.16 20.67
N PHE A 41 7.66 0.62 20.01
CA PHE A 41 8.40 1.72 20.64
C PHE A 41 7.51 2.93 20.95
N THR A 42 6.58 3.27 20.05
CA THR A 42 5.73 4.47 20.18
C THR A 42 4.38 4.19 20.86
N GLY A 43 3.96 2.93 20.93
CA GLY A 43 2.61 2.54 21.37
C GLY A 43 1.52 2.80 20.32
N ILE A 44 1.87 3.34 19.15
CA ILE A 44 0.92 3.60 18.06
C ILE A 44 0.74 2.29 17.26
N PRO A 45 -0.50 1.84 16.97
CA PRO A 45 -0.75 0.58 16.27
C PRO A 45 -0.49 0.71 14.76
N MET A 46 0.77 0.80 14.35
CA MET A 46 1.16 1.12 12.96
C MET A 46 1.04 -0.08 12.00
N LEU A 47 0.89 -1.30 12.49
CA LEU A 47 0.72 -2.51 11.66
C LEU A 47 -0.70 -2.60 11.10
N ILE A 48 -0.97 -1.83 10.04
CA ILE A 48 -2.24 -1.87 9.32
C ILE A 48 -2.13 -2.71 8.03
N ALA A 49 -3.20 -3.43 7.69
CA ALA A 49 -3.23 -4.30 6.50
C ALA A 49 -2.82 -3.62 5.18
N PRO A 50 -3.17 -2.34 4.91
CA PRO A 50 -2.70 -1.62 3.73
C PRO A 50 -1.18 -1.61 3.58
N LEU A 51 -0.42 -1.39 4.66
CA LEU A 51 1.05 -1.35 4.59
C LEU A 51 1.63 -2.74 4.24
N GLY A 52 1.00 -3.82 4.68
CA GLY A 52 1.36 -5.17 4.27
C GLY A 52 1.16 -5.39 2.76
N ALA A 53 0.03 -4.94 2.20
CA ALA A 53 -0.21 -5.01 0.76
C ALA A 53 0.75 -4.11 -0.04
N THR A 54 1.15 -2.96 0.52
CA THR A 54 2.22 -2.12 -0.04
C THR A 54 3.56 -2.84 -0.05
N ALA A 55 3.92 -3.56 1.01
CA ALA A 55 5.13 -4.38 1.04
C ALA A 55 5.13 -5.45 -0.08
N VAL A 56 3.99 -6.10 -0.35
CA VAL A 56 3.84 -7.04 -1.47
C VAL A 56 4.19 -6.36 -2.80
N LEU A 57 3.64 -5.18 -3.07
CA LEU A 57 3.93 -4.45 -4.31
C LEU A 57 5.38 -4.00 -4.37
N MET A 58 5.89 -3.38 -3.30
CA MET A 58 7.21 -2.77 -3.33
C MET A 58 8.34 -3.79 -3.40
N PHE A 59 8.24 -4.91 -2.68
CA PHE A 59 9.29 -5.93 -2.66
C PHE A 59 9.06 -7.06 -3.67
N GLY A 60 7.80 -7.44 -3.92
CA GLY A 60 7.45 -8.52 -4.85
C GLY A 60 7.30 -8.07 -6.29
N GLN A 61 6.78 -6.85 -6.51
CA GLN A 61 6.51 -6.28 -7.83
C GLN A 61 7.09 -4.86 -7.98
N PRO A 62 8.40 -4.64 -7.70
CA PRO A 62 9.04 -3.31 -7.75
C PRO A 62 8.99 -2.66 -9.14
N ALA A 63 8.81 -3.48 -10.17
CA ALA A 63 8.60 -3.09 -11.55
C ALA A 63 7.19 -2.50 -11.80
N SER A 64 6.22 -2.70 -10.92
CA SER A 64 4.89 -2.15 -11.14
C SER A 64 4.91 -0.61 -11.11
N PRO A 65 4.24 0.08 -12.04
CA PRO A 65 3.96 1.52 -11.90
C PRO A 65 3.25 1.83 -10.57
N LEU A 66 2.42 0.90 -10.09
CA LEU A 66 1.64 1.04 -8.85
C LEU A 66 2.50 0.95 -7.58
N ALA A 67 3.73 0.44 -7.71
CA ALA A 67 4.70 0.35 -6.62
C ALA A 67 5.64 1.56 -6.58
N GLN A 68 5.60 2.47 -7.56
CA GLN A 68 6.56 3.57 -7.61
C GLN A 68 6.33 4.60 -6.49
N PRO A 69 7.39 5.27 -6.00
CA PRO A 69 7.31 6.16 -4.83
C PRO A 69 6.22 7.22 -4.89
N ALA A 70 6.04 7.88 -6.04
CA ALA A 70 5.02 8.90 -6.22
C ALA A 70 3.62 8.32 -6.04
N ASN A 71 3.34 7.16 -6.63
CA ASN A 71 2.06 6.46 -6.50
C ASN A 71 1.79 6.05 -5.05
N VAL A 72 2.78 5.44 -4.39
CA VAL A 72 2.67 5.02 -2.98
C VAL A 72 2.32 6.22 -2.11
N PHE A 73 3.12 7.28 -2.16
CA PHE A 73 2.95 8.46 -1.31
C PHE A 73 1.64 9.20 -1.60
N ALA A 74 1.41 9.57 -2.87
CA ALA A 74 0.24 10.36 -3.23
C ALA A 74 -1.06 9.56 -3.12
N GLY A 75 -1.04 8.25 -3.42
CA GLY A 75 -2.19 7.38 -3.21
C GLY A 75 -2.59 7.31 -1.74
N TYR A 76 -1.63 7.14 -0.84
CA TYR A 76 -1.87 7.18 0.61
C TYR A 76 -2.37 8.55 1.08
N LEU A 77 -1.80 9.65 0.58
CA LEU A 77 -2.23 10.99 0.92
C LEU A 77 -3.69 11.25 0.51
N ILE A 78 -4.04 10.96 -0.74
CA ILE A 78 -5.42 11.09 -1.27
C ILE A 78 -6.39 10.28 -0.41
N ALA A 79 -6.11 8.99 -0.22
CA ALA A 79 -7.02 8.10 0.47
C ALA A 79 -7.19 8.44 1.96
N THR A 80 -6.13 8.92 2.62
CA THR A 80 -6.19 9.37 4.02
C THR A 80 -7.00 10.65 4.15
N LEU A 81 -6.78 11.63 3.27
CA LEU A 81 -7.56 12.88 3.26
C LEU A 81 -9.06 12.61 3.07
N ILE A 82 -9.41 11.80 2.07
CA ILE A 82 -10.80 11.44 1.79
C ILE A 82 -11.41 10.63 2.94
N GLY A 83 -10.69 9.61 3.42
CA GLY A 83 -11.15 8.75 4.51
C GLY A 83 -11.42 9.52 5.81
N VAL A 84 -10.47 10.37 6.23
CA VAL A 84 -10.59 11.17 7.45
C VAL A 84 -11.69 12.22 7.30
N ALA A 85 -11.77 12.92 6.16
CA ALA A 85 -12.83 13.89 5.92
C ALA A 85 -14.23 13.24 5.97
N ALA A 86 -14.37 12.06 5.37
CA ALA A 86 -15.61 11.29 5.38
C ALA A 86 -16.00 10.83 6.79
N ALA A 87 -15.03 10.31 7.56
CA ALA A 87 -15.25 9.86 8.93
C ALA A 87 -15.67 11.01 9.88
N LEU A 88 -15.11 12.21 9.69
CA LEU A 88 -15.46 13.39 10.47
C LEU A 88 -16.84 13.96 10.09
N ALA A 89 -17.18 13.96 8.80
CA ALA A 89 -18.44 14.52 8.32
C ALA A 89 -19.64 13.61 8.61
N PHE A 90 -19.44 12.28 8.55
CA PHE A 90 -20.52 11.30 8.64
C PHE A 90 -20.08 10.06 9.45
N PRO A 91 -19.92 10.17 10.78
CA PRO A 91 -19.44 9.06 11.60
C PRO A 91 -20.46 7.92 11.69
N GLY A 92 -19.97 6.66 11.67
CA GLY A 92 -20.77 5.46 11.96
C GLY A 92 -21.57 4.87 10.79
N LEU A 93 -21.45 5.42 9.57
CA LEU A 93 -22.17 4.93 8.39
C LEU A 93 -21.24 4.15 7.45
N TRP A 94 -21.57 2.90 7.14
CA TRP A 94 -20.76 2.05 6.26
C TRP A 94 -20.88 2.48 4.78
N GLU A 95 -22.00 3.11 4.41
CA GLU A 95 -22.26 3.66 3.09
C GLU A 95 -21.23 4.75 2.75
N VAL A 96 -20.85 5.54 3.76
CA VAL A 96 -19.84 6.60 3.65
C VAL A 96 -18.47 5.99 3.35
N SER A 97 -18.13 4.86 3.98
CA SER A 97 -16.91 4.11 3.67
C SER A 97 -16.87 3.67 2.21
N ALA A 98 -17.98 3.14 1.69
CA ALA A 98 -18.09 2.71 0.30
C ALA A 98 -17.88 3.87 -0.68
N VAL A 99 -18.55 5.00 -0.43
CA VAL A 99 -18.39 6.23 -1.24
C VAL A 99 -16.96 6.76 -1.16
N ALA A 100 -16.36 6.79 0.03
CA ALA A 100 -15.01 7.29 0.24
C ALA A 100 -13.94 6.42 -0.45
N VAL A 101 -14.10 5.09 -0.46
CA VAL A 101 -13.25 4.18 -1.25
C VAL A 101 -13.38 4.47 -2.74
N GLY A 102 -14.61 4.54 -3.26
CA GLY A 102 -14.86 4.84 -4.68
C GLY A 102 -14.26 6.19 -5.12
N LEU A 103 -14.44 7.22 -4.30
CA LEU A 103 -13.87 8.55 -4.55
C LEU A 103 -12.34 8.54 -4.51
N SER A 104 -11.74 7.85 -3.54
CA SER A 104 -10.28 7.71 -3.44
C SER A 104 -9.70 7.03 -4.69
N ILE A 105 -10.35 5.96 -5.19
CA ILE A 105 -9.97 5.29 -6.42
C ILE A 105 -10.08 6.24 -7.62
N ALA A 106 -11.22 6.94 -7.75
CA ALA A 106 -11.44 7.87 -8.85
C ALA A 106 -10.37 8.98 -8.89
N LEU A 107 -10.06 9.60 -7.75
CA LEU A 107 -9.04 10.65 -7.66
C LEU A 107 -7.64 10.11 -7.96
N MET A 108 -7.27 8.95 -7.41
CA MET A 108 -6.00 8.30 -7.72
C MET A 108 -5.82 8.01 -9.22
N LEU A 109 -6.91 7.64 -9.92
CA LEU A 109 -6.90 7.43 -11.37
C LEU A 109 -6.74 8.77 -12.11
N MET A 110 -7.49 9.81 -11.74
CA MET A 110 -7.39 11.15 -12.34
C MET A 110 -5.99 11.74 -12.22
N PHE A 111 -5.36 11.59 -11.05
CA PHE A 111 -4.00 12.06 -10.79
C PHE A 111 -2.91 11.08 -11.25
N ARG A 112 -3.26 9.92 -11.81
CA ARG A 112 -2.33 8.87 -12.28
C ARG A 112 -1.37 8.34 -11.20
N VAL A 113 -1.79 8.39 -9.93
CA VAL A 113 -1.02 7.96 -8.76
C VAL A 113 -1.66 6.76 -8.07
N THR A 114 -2.25 5.86 -8.86
CA THR A 114 -2.94 4.69 -8.33
C THR A 114 -2.00 3.81 -7.52
N HIS A 115 -2.35 3.63 -6.25
CA HIS A 115 -1.73 2.69 -5.33
C HIS A 115 -2.84 1.87 -4.66
N PRO A 116 -3.14 0.66 -5.18
CA PRO A 116 -4.29 -0.13 -4.71
C PRO A 116 -4.36 -0.36 -3.19
N PRO A 117 -3.24 -0.58 -2.46
CA PRO A 117 -3.27 -0.69 -1.01
C PRO A 117 -3.88 0.53 -0.30
N ALA A 118 -3.65 1.73 -0.82
CA ALA A 118 -4.23 2.95 -0.25
C ALA A 118 -5.77 2.97 -0.36
N GLY A 119 -6.36 2.26 -1.32
CA GLY A 119 -7.81 2.16 -1.48
C GLY A 119 -8.54 1.58 -0.26
N ALA A 120 -7.85 0.88 0.63
CA ALA A 120 -8.42 0.37 1.88
C ALA A 120 -8.37 1.39 3.05
N ILE A 121 -7.65 2.51 2.92
CA ILE A 121 -7.52 3.52 3.99
C ILE A 121 -8.84 4.17 4.39
N PRO A 122 -9.77 4.50 3.47
CA PRO A 122 -11.06 5.05 3.88
C PRO A 122 -11.86 4.10 4.78
N LEU A 123 -11.72 2.78 4.59
CA LEU A 123 -12.33 1.79 5.48
C LEU A 123 -11.72 1.85 6.89
N VAL A 124 -10.40 1.98 6.98
CA VAL A 124 -9.68 2.13 8.27
C VAL A 124 -10.09 3.42 8.97
N ALA A 125 -10.17 4.53 8.23
CA ALA A 125 -10.54 5.84 8.79
C ALA A 125 -11.97 5.86 9.35
N THR A 126 -12.92 5.34 8.59
CA THR A 126 -14.34 5.32 8.98
C THR A 126 -14.65 4.31 10.08
N ALA A 127 -13.84 3.26 10.22
CA ALA A 127 -13.94 2.31 11.35
C ALA A 127 -13.41 2.89 12.67
N SER A 128 -12.67 3.99 12.65
CA SER A 128 -12.17 4.67 13.85
C SER A 128 -12.16 6.21 13.67
N PRO A 129 -13.35 6.84 13.62
CA PRO A 129 -13.48 8.25 13.23
C PRO A 129 -12.74 9.25 14.13
N ASP A 130 -12.53 8.90 15.39
CA ASP A 130 -11.83 9.70 16.42
C ASP A 130 -10.30 9.72 16.23
N ARG A 131 -9.77 8.89 15.33
CA ARG A 131 -8.32 8.64 15.20
C ARG A 131 -7.70 9.21 13.92
N GLY A 132 -8.35 10.16 13.26
CA GLY A 132 -7.90 10.68 11.96
C GLY A 132 -6.45 11.20 11.95
N VAL A 133 -6.05 12.01 12.94
CA VAL A 133 -4.66 12.52 13.05
C VAL A 133 -3.67 11.39 13.25
N MET A 134 -4.01 10.41 14.10
CA MET A 134 -3.16 9.25 14.33
C MET A 134 -3.04 8.40 13.05
N LEU A 135 -4.11 8.27 12.26
CA LEU A 135 -4.06 7.56 10.98
C LEU A 135 -3.11 8.24 9.99
N PHE A 136 -3.09 9.57 9.93
CA PHE A 136 -2.08 10.30 9.15
C PHE A 136 -0.65 9.94 9.57
N VAL A 137 -0.36 9.89 10.87
CA VAL A 137 0.96 9.50 11.39
C VAL A 137 1.28 8.05 11.01
N ILE A 138 0.35 7.12 11.22
CA ILE A 138 0.53 5.69 10.89
C ILE A 138 0.86 5.53 9.40
N VAL A 139 0.06 6.15 8.53
CA VAL A 139 0.18 6.01 7.09
C VAL A 139 1.45 6.68 6.58
N LEU A 140 1.73 7.91 7.01
CA LEU A 140 2.87 8.68 6.52
C LEU A 140 4.19 8.06 6.96
N VAL A 141 4.33 7.77 8.25
CA VAL A 141 5.57 7.13 8.76
C VAL A 141 5.69 5.73 8.17
N GLY A 142 4.60 4.96 8.14
CA GLY A 142 4.60 3.63 7.55
C GLY A 142 5.02 3.61 6.09
N CYS A 143 4.45 4.49 5.25
CA CYS A 143 4.78 4.53 3.83
C CYS A 143 6.22 5.01 3.60
N LEU A 144 6.69 6.03 4.32
CA LEU A 144 8.04 6.58 4.17
C LEU A 144 9.10 5.57 4.63
N SER A 145 8.86 4.86 5.75
CA SER A 145 9.74 3.78 6.21
C SER A 145 9.83 2.65 5.20
N LEU A 146 8.69 2.19 4.66
CA LEU A 146 8.71 1.15 3.61
C LEU A 146 9.40 1.63 2.34
N LEU A 147 9.17 2.88 1.91
CA LEU A 147 9.84 3.49 0.76
C LEU A 147 11.35 3.51 0.90
N ALA A 148 11.85 4.01 2.03
CA ALA A 148 13.28 4.03 2.31
C ALA A 148 13.87 2.60 2.27
N LEU A 149 13.22 1.64 2.93
CA LEU A 149 13.68 0.25 2.95
C LEU A 149 13.62 -0.41 1.58
N ALA A 150 12.59 -0.15 0.78
CA ALA A 150 12.49 -0.69 -0.57
C ALA A 150 13.59 -0.15 -1.48
N ILE A 151 13.93 1.14 -1.40
CA ILE A 151 15.05 1.71 -2.17
C ILE A 151 16.35 0.97 -1.83
N LEU A 152 16.66 0.84 -0.54
CA LEU A 152 17.87 0.15 -0.08
C LEU A 152 17.87 -1.33 -0.46
N HIS A 153 16.75 -2.03 -0.28
CA HIS A 153 16.61 -3.45 -0.57
C HIS A 153 16.86 -3.80 -2.04
N HIS A 154 16.45 -2.94 -2.97
CA HIS A 154 16.64 -3.21 -4.40
C HIS A 154 18.08 -3.01 -4.89
N TRP A 155 18.95 -2.42 -4.06
CA TRP A 155 20.40 -2.35 -4.34
C TRP A 155 21.14 -3.67 -4.06
N ILE A 156 20.52 -4.57 -3.29
CA ILE A 156 21.04 -5.91 -2.99
C ILE A 156 20.88 -6.82 -4.22
N PRO A 157 21.87 -7.64 -4.62
CA PRO A 157 21.73 -8.60 -5.72
C PRO A 157 20.62 -9.65 -5.48
N PRO A 158 19.86 -10.10 -6.50
CA PRO A 158 19.82 -9.58 -7.87
C PRO A 158 19.21 -8.17 -7.89
N ARG A 159 19.92 -7.22 -8.50
CA ARG A 159 19.54 -5.80 -8.47
C ARG A 159 18.32 -5.56 -9.34
N VAL A 160 17.43 -4.73 -8.84
CA VAL A 160 16.28 -4.23 -9.62
C VAL A 160 16.36 -2.72 -9.59
N GLN A 161 16.08 -2.08 -10.73
CA GLN A 161 16.02 -0.64 -10.79
C GLN A 161 14.76 -0.14 -10.09
N TYR A 162 14.93 0.39 -8.88
CA TYR A 162 13.86 0.99 -8.08
C TYR A 162 14.42 2.23 -7.35
N PRO A 163 13.84 3.43 -7.53
CA PRO A 163 12.70 3.74 -8.42
C PRO A 163 13.04 3.55 -9.90
N ARG A 164 12.01 3.39 -10.74
CA ARG A 164 12.20 3.38 -12.19
C ARG A 164 12.63 4.77 -12.69
N ARG A 165 13.42 4.80 -13.77
CA ARG A 165 13.72 6.05 -14.48
C ARG A 165 12.44 6.54 -15.16
N ALA A 166 12.22 7.85 -15.18
CA ALA A 166 11.22 8.45 -16.04
C ALA A 166 11.62 8.19 -17.49
N GLU A 167 10.67 7.72 -18.29
CA GLU A 167 10.77 7.59 -19.75
C GLU A 167 10.30 8.88 -20.42
#